data_AF-A0AAJ6B5L9-F1
#
_entry.id   AF-A0AAJ6B5L9-F1
#
_cell.length_a   1.000
_cell.length_b   1.000
_cell.length_c   1.000
_cell.angle_alpha   90.00
_cell.angle_beta   90.00
_cell.angle_gamma   90.00
#
_symmetry.space_group_name_H-M   'P 1'
#
loop_
_entity.id
_entity.type
_entity.pdbx_description
1 polymer ?
#
loop_
_entity_poly.entity_id
_entity_poly.type
_entity_poly.pdbx_seq_one_letter_code
_entity_poly.pdbx_strand_id
1 'polypeptide(L)' 'MKHLIDTTDPMLWGIVALSMGIITRYIIGGRQYRRRGAGGLQHFNTSCFAWVLLVFFLEWVFKWASYGLILLGLFLILNA' A
#
# COMPACT_ATOMS: atom_id res chain seq x y z
N MET A 1 -24.89 12.29 26.50
CA MET A 1 -23.70 12.53 25.66
C MET A 1 -23.24 11.22 25.05
N LYS A 2 -23.83 10.81 23.93
CA LYS A 2 -23.32 9.73 23.07
C LYS A 2 -23.23 10.31 21.66
N HIS A 3 -22.26 11.20 21.44
CA HIS A 3 -21.70 11.38 20.10
C HIS A 3 -20.59 10.32 19.99
N LEU A 4 -21.03 9.06 19.94
CA LEU A 4 -20.16 7.99 19.49
C LEU A 4 -20.25 8.06 17.99
N ILE A 5 -19.13 8.43 17.36
CA ILE A 5 -18.80 8.26 15.94
C ILE A 5 -19.75 7.25 15.30
N ASP A 6 -20.59 7.70 14.37
CA ASP A 6 -21.51 6.79 13.70
C ASP A 6 -20.65 5.83 12.90
N THR A 7 -20.63 4.55 13.30
CA THR A 7 -19.77 3.54 12.68
C THR A 7 -20.14 3.26 11.23
N THR A 8 -21.21 3.88 10.73
CA THR A 8 -21.68 3.84 9.35
C THR A 8 -21.30 5.06 8.53
N ASP A 9 -20.58 6.04 9.09
CA ASP A 9 -20.18 7.25 8.38
C ASP A 9 -19.26 6.90 7.19
N PRO A 10 -19.74 7.07 5.94
CA PRO A 10 -18.95 6.70 4.75
C PRO A 10 -17.65 7.52 4.66
N MET A 11 -17.65 8.73 5.22
CA MET A 11 -16.48 9.60 5.30
C MET A 11 -15.36 9.01 6.17
N LEU A 12 -15.70 8.39 7.32
CA LEU A 12 -14.73 7.80 8.24
C LEU A 12 -14.07 6.55 7.63
N TRP A 13 -14.88 5.68 7.03
CA TRP A 13 -14.38 4.51 6.30
C TRP A 13 -13.52 4.89 5.10
N GLY A 14 -13.87 5.97 4.40
CA GLY A 14 -13.06 6.53 3.32
C GLY A 14 -11.68 7.01 3.77
N ILE A 15 -11.60 7.72 4.90
CA ILE A 15 -10.33 8.18 5.49
C ILE A 15 -9.46 7.00 5.94
N VAL A 16 -10.06 5.98 6.56
CA VAL A 16 -9.34 4.76 6.97
C VAL A 16 -8.81 3.99 5.76
N ALA A 17 -9.59 3.85 4.70
CA ALA A 17 -9.15 3.20 3.46
C ALA A 17 -8.01 3.96 2.76
N LEU A 18 -8.11 5.29 2.69
CA LEU A 18 -7.05 6.15 2.13
C LEU A 18 -5.74 6.05 2.92
N SER A 19 -5.82 6.20 4.24
CA SER A 19 -4.64 6.13 5.12
C SER A 19 -3.97 4.76 5.04
N MET A 20 -4.73 3.66 5.06
CA MET A 20 -4.21 2.30 4.88
C MET A 20 -3.52 2.10 3.52
N GLY A 21 -4.10 2.64 2.44
CA GLY A 21 -3.50 2.58 1.11
C GLY A 21 -2.17 3.34 1.02
N ILE A 22 -2.07 4.51 1.65
CA ILE A 22 -0.84 5.32 1.70
C ILE A 22 0.24 4.62 2.53
N ILE A 23 -0.11 4.11 3.72
CA ILE A 23 0.82 3.40 4.62
C ILE A 23 1.40 2.17 3.91
N THR A 24 0.55 1.37 3.26
CA THR A 24 0.99 0.17 2.54
C THR A 24 2.00 0.52 1.43
N ARG A 25 1.74 1.60 0.69
CA ARG A 25 2.65 2.10 -0.35
C ARG A 25 3.97 2.61 0.21
N TYR A 26 3.95 3.27 1.36
CA TYR A 26 5.16 3.75 2.03
C TYR A 26 6.04 2.58 2.50
N ILE A 27 5.45 1.55 3.10
CA ILE A 27 6.18 0.36 3.57
C ILE A 27 6.80 -0.40 2.39
N ILE A 28 6.05 -0.62 1.31
CA ILE A 28 6.55 -1.30 0.11
C ILE A 28 7.67 -0.49 -0.55
N GLY A 29 7.47 0.82 -0.72
CA GLY A 29 8.49 1.73 -1.26
C GLY A 29 9.76 1.72 -0.40
N GLY A 30 9.62 1.79 0.92
CA GLY A 30 10.75 1.73 1.86
C GLY A 30 11.53 0.42 1.78
N ARG A 31 10.86 -0.72 1.57
CA ARG A 31 11.50 -2.02 1.32
C ARG A 31 12.27 -2.06 0.01
N GLN A 32 11.77 -1.38 -1.03
CA GLN A 32 12.47 -1.27 -2.33
C GLN A 32 13.71 -0.39 -2.23
N TYR A 33 13.66 0.71 -1.49
CA TYR A 33 14.83 1.57 -1.24
C TYR A 33 15.93 0.84 -0.48
N ARG A 34 15.57 0.08 0.57
CA ARG A 34 16.53 -0.69 1.38
C ARG A 34 17.23 -1.83 0.61
N ARG A 35 16.68 -2.26 -0.54
CA ARG A 35 17.29 -3.28 -1.41
C ARG A 35 18.16 -2.72 -2.54
N ARG A 36 18.18 -1.39 -2.72
CA ARG A 36 19.04 -0.73 -3.70
C ARG A 36 20.40 -0.45 -3.05
N GLY A 37 21.49 -0.91 -3.66
CA GLY A 37 22.85 -0.63 -3.21
C GLY A 37 23.27 0.82 -3.50
N ALA A 38 24.49 1.20 -3.10
CA ALA A 38 25.08 2.50 -3.42
C ALA A 38 25.09 2.69 -4.95
N GLY A 39 24.26 3.63 -5.45
CA GLY A 39 24.06 3.87 -6.89
C GLY A 39 22.74 3.36 -7.49
N GLY A 40 21.82 2.79 -6.69
CA GLY A 40 20.52 2.35 -7.20
C GLY A 40 20.53 0.98 -7.89
N LEU A 41 21.69 0.33 -7.98
CA LEU A 41 21.83 -1.00 -8.58
C LEU A 41 21.21 -2.07 -7.69
N GLN A 42 20.33 -2.84 -8.30
CA GLN A 42 19.64 -3.96 -7.68
C GLN A 42 20.58 -5.16 -7.68
N HIS A 43 21.10 -5.52 -6.50
CA HIS A 43 22.09 -6.60 -6.36
C HIS A 43 21.36 -7.95 -6.45
N PHE A 44 21.17 -8.47 -7.66
CA PHE A 44 20.61 -9.81 -7.87
C PHE A 44 21.73 -10.83 -7.72
N ASN A 45 21.79 -11.50 -6.56
CA ASN A 45 22.68 -12.65 -6.41
C ASN A 45 22.03 -13.88 -7.07
N THR A 46 22.74 -14.52 -8.00
CA THR A 46 22.21 -15.53 -8.95
C THR A 46 21.58 -16.75 -8.28
N SER A 47 21.93 -17.03 -7.02
CA SER A 47 21.42 -18.16 -6.23
C SER A 47 20.03 -17.94 -5.61
N CYS A 48 19.49 -16.71 -5.63
CA CYS A 48 18.21 -16.35 -4.98
C CYS A 48 17.21 -15.71 -5.95
N PHE A 49 17.33 -16.00 -7.24
CA PHE A 49 16.52 -15.38 -8.30
C PHE A 49 15.02 -15.64 -8.14
N ALA A 50 14.63 -16.89 -7.85
CA ALA A 50 13.22 -17.28 -7.70
C ALA A 50 12.52 -16.58 -6.52
N TRP A 51 13.21 -16.43 -5.39
CA TRP A 51 12.69 -15.72 -4.22
C TRP A 51 12.53 -14.22 -4.48
N VAL A 52 13.48 -13.61 -5.19
CA VAL A 52 13.40 -12.19 -5.54
C VAL A 52 12.23 -11.92 -6.48
N LEU A 53 11.99 -12.79 -7.46
CA LEU A 53 10.84 -12.74 -8.37
C LEU A 53 9.50 -12.82 -7.61
N LEU A 54 9.37 -13.77 -6.68
CA LEU A 54 8.15 -13.93 -5.88
C LEU A 54 7.88 -12.69 -5.03
N VAL A 55 8.90 -12.13 -4.39
CA VAL A 55 8.74 -10.90 -3.60
C VAL A 55 8.43 -9.69 -4.48
N PHE A 56 9.01 -9.59 -5.68
CA PHE A 56 8.66 -8.55 -6.64
C PHE A 56 7.21 -8.67 -7.12
N PHE A 57 6.77 -9.89 -7.41
CA PHE A 57 5.40 -10.17 -7.79
C PHE A 57 4.42 -9.79 -6.67
N LEU A 58 4.73 -10.15 -5.43
CA LEU A 58 3.93 -9.76 -4.27
C LEU A 58 3.89 -8.24 -4.09
N GLU A 59 5.04 -7.55 -4.18
CA GLU A 59 5.11 -6.10 -4.11
C GLU A 59 4.27 -5.43 -5.21
N TRP A 60 4.24 -6.00 -6.41
CA TRP A 60 3.40 -5.52 -7.50
C TRP A 60 1.92 -5.71 -7.21
N VAL A 61 1.51 -6.90 -6.75
CA VAL A 61 0.12 -7.19 -6.33
C VAL A 61 -0.34 -6.24 -5.22
N PHE A 62 0.47 -6.06 -4.18
CA PHE A 62 0.14 -5.14 -3.07
C PHE A 62 0.11 -3.68 -3.51
N LYS A 63 0.91 -3.29 -4.50
CA LYS A 63 0.85 -1.94 -5.08
C LYS A 63 -0.48 -1.70 -5.78
N TRP A 64 -0.96 -2.64 -6.58
CA TRP A 64 -2.29 -2.56 -7.19
C TRP A 64 -3.43 -2.61 -6.16
N ALA A 65 -3.33 -3.47 -5.16
CA ALA A 65 -4.29 -3.51 -4.05
C ALA A 65 -4.37 -2.16 -3.32
N SER A 66 -3.22 -1.50 -3.09
CA SER A 66 -3.17 -0.17 -2.46
C SER A 66 -3.83 0.90 -3.33
N TYR A 67 -3.64 0.84 -4.66
CA TYR A 67 -4.34 1.73 -5.59
C TYR A 67 -5.86 1.50 -5.57
N GLY A 68 -6.29 0.24 -5.51
CA GLY A 68 -7.70 -0.12 -5.34
C GLY A 68 -8.30 0.44 -4.06
N LEU A 69 -7.59 0.31 -2.93
CA LEU A 69 -7.98 0.89 -1.63
C LEU A 69 -8.07 2.41 -1.66
N ILE A 70 -7.12 3.10 -2.31
CA ILE A 70 -7.13 4.56 -2.48
C ILE A 70 -8.33 4.99 -3.32
N LEU A 71 -8.60 4.30 -4.43
CA LEU A 71 -9.76 4.58 -5.30
C LEU A 71 -11.09 4.33 -4.58
N LEU A 72 -11.21 3.23 -3.84
CA LEU A 72 -12.39 2.92 -3.03
C LEU A 72 -12.61 3.96 -1.94
N GLY A 73 -11.56 4.36 -1.22
CA GLY A 73 -11.65 5.39 -0.19
C GLY A 73 -12.07 6.74 -0.76
N LEU A 74 -11.51 7.12 -1.92
CA LEU A 74 -11.88 8.35 -2.61
C LEU A 74 -13.33 8.31 -3.12
N PHE A 75 -13.77 7.17 -3.64
CA PHE A 75 -15.15 6.96 -4.08
C PHE A 75 -16.14 7.08 -2.91
N LEU A 76 -15.83 6.49 -1.75
CA LEU A 76 -16.68 6.60 -0.56
C LEU A 76 -16.76 8.05 -0.06
N ILE A 77 -15.65 8.80 -0.07
CA ILE A 77 -15.65 10.20 0.37
C ILE A 77 -16.43 11.10 -0.59
N LEU A 78 -16.34 10.86 -1.89
CA LEU A 78 -17.06 11.66 -2.89
C LEU A 78 -18.56 11.36 -2.94
N ASN A 79 -18.99 10.17 -2.49
CA ASN A 79 -20.40 9.77 -2.41
C ASN A 79 -20.97 9.85 -0.98
N ALA A 80 -20.19 10.34 -0.01
CA ALA A 80 -20.61 10.66 1.34
C ALA A 80 -21.29 12.03 1.38
#